data_AF-A0A674NHK1-F1
#
_entry.id   AF-A0A674NHK1-F1
#
_cell.length_a   1.000
_cell.length_b   1.000
_cell.length_c   1.000
_cell.angle_alpha   90.00
_cell.angle_beta   90.00
_cell.angle_gamma   90.00
#
_symmetry.space_group_name_H-M   'P 1'
#
loop_
_entity.id
_entity.type
_entity.pdbx_description
1 polymer ?
#
loop_
_entity_poly.entity_id
_entity_poly.type
_entity_poly.pdbx_seq_one_letter_code
_entity_poly.pdbx_strand_id
1 'polypeptide(L)'
;MKEVISSHRTYYKLRVCQEAIWEAFRIFFDRVPNSEEYRAWVYACQHQNLCMDDLAQNFSSSQEHQDVLLRDPDGSQYNDIKEELTAKVTFDFRGLEDTVVIFWEMTLMGFIVKLTPD
;
A
#
# COMPACT_ATOMS: atom_id res chain seq x y z
N MET A 1 -2.11 -26.30 15.35
CA MET A 1 -2.94 -25.08 15.55
C MET A 1 -2.13 -23.82 15.81
N LYS A 2 -1.27 -23.76 16.83
CA LYS A 2 -0.46 -22.57 17.13
C LYS A 2 0.44 -22.11 15.96
N GLU A 3 1.07 -23.04 15.25
CA GLU A 3 1.90 -22.74 14.06
C GLU A 3 1.08 -22.19 12.90
N VAL A 4 -0.11 -22.75 12.64
CA VAL A 4 -1.02 -22.28 11.59
C VAL A 4 -1.50 -20.85 11.87
N ILE A 5 -1.85 -20.56 13.13
CA ILE A 5 -2.25 -19.21 13.55
C ILE A 5 -1.08 -18.22 13.42
N SER A 6 0.15 -18.65 13.77
CA SER A 6 1.36 -17.84 13.59
C SER A 6 1.61 -17.56 12.11
N SER A 7 1.49 -18.57 11.25
CA SER A 7 1.63 -18.45 9.80
C SER A 7 0.62 -17.47 9.20
N HIS A 8 -0.66 -17.57 9.58
CA HIS A 8 -1.68 -16.64 9.13
C HIS A 8 -1.40 -15.20 9.58
N ARG A 9 -0.94 -15.01 10.82
CA ARG A 9 -0.60 -13.68 11.34
C ARG A 9 0.56 -13.06 10.56
N THR A 10 1.60 -13.83 10.28
CA THR A 10 2.76 -13.38 9.49
C THR A 10 2.36 -13.03 8.06
N TYR A 11 1.54 -13.86 7.43
CA TYR A 11 1.02 -13.61 6.10
C TYR A 11 0.14 -12.35 6.04
N TYR A 12 -0.79 -12.19 6.99
CA TYR A 12 -1.62 -11.00 7.10
C TYR A 12 -0.76 -9.73 7.27
N LYS A 13 0.25 -9.78 8.15
CA LYS A 13 1.19 -8.67 8.35
C LYS A 13 1.92 -8.30 7.06
N LEU A 14 2.39 -9.29 6.30
CA LEU A 14 3.03 -9.05 5.00
C LEU A 14 2.08 -8.31 4.05
N ARG A 15 0.83 -8.78 3.92
CA ARG A 15 -0.16 -8.17 3.03
C ARG A 15 -0.47 -6.73 3.43
N VAL A 16 -0.72 -6.47 4.71
CA VAL A 16 -0.98 -5.11 5.19
C VAL A 16 0.22 -4.19 4.92
N CYS A 17 1.44 -4.66 5.19
CA CYS A 17 2.64 -3.86 4.89
C CYS A 17 2.78 -3.58 3.39
N GLN A 18 2.49 -4.55 2.52
CA GLN A 18 2.58 -4.37 1.07
C GLN A 18 1.62 -3.29 0.55
N GLU A 19 0.36 -3.35 0.97
CA GLU A 19 -0.65 -2.36 0.57
C GLU A 19 -0.38 -0.99 1.21
N ALA A 20 -0.04 -0.94 2.51
CA ALA A 20 0.21 0.31 3.22
C ALA A 20 1.40 1.08 2.65
N ILE A 21 2.50 0.38 2.30
CA ILE A 21 3.64 1.02 1.64
C ILE A 21 3.25 1.53 0.26
N TRP A 22 2.53 0.72 -0.52
CA TRP A 22 2.11 1.13 -1.86
C TRP A 22 1.25 2.40 -1.84
N GLU A 23 0.26 2.44 -0.96
CA GLU A 23 -0.61 3.60 -0.80
C GLU A 23 0.13 4.81 -0.20
N ALA A 24 1.05 4.61 0.73
CA ALA A 24 1.86 5.70 1.26
C ALA A 24 2.70 6.39 0.17
N PHE A 25 3.29 5.63 -0.75
CA PHE A 25 4.02 6.21 -1.88
C PHE A 25 3.13 7.06 -2.79
N ARG A 26 1.89 6.63 -3.04
CA ARG A 26 0.91 7.40 -3.81
C ARG A 26 0.50 8.68 -3.08
N ILE A 27 0.17 8.57 -1.80
CA ILE A 27 -0.34 9.69 -0.99
C ILE A 27 0.75 10.74 -0.73
N PHE A 28 1.95 10.31 -0.34
CA PHE A 28 3.00 11.23 0.10
C PHE A 28 3.92 11.67 -1.04
N PHE A 29 4.10 10.86 -2.08
CA PHE A 29 5.07 11.14 -3.14
C PHE A 29 4.48 11.21 -4.55
N ASP A 30 3.21 10.88 -4.75
CA ASP A 30 2.53 10.79 -6.05
C ASP A 30 3.31 9.97 -7.10
N ARG A 31 3.92 8.88 -6.64
CA ARG A 31 4.64 7.94 -7.50
C ARG A 31 4.54 6.52 -6.97
N VAL A 32 4.99 5.56 -7.77
CA VAL A 32 5.19 4.18 -7.31
C VAL A 32 6.62 3.96 -6.82
N PRO A 33 6.83 3.12 -5.81
CA PRO A 33 8.16 2.76 -5.35
C PRO A 33 8.88 1.91 -6.40
N ASN A 34 10.20 2.06 -6.50
CA ASN A 34 11.01 1.10 -7.26
C ASN A 34 11.14 -0.23 -6.49
N SER A 35 11.64 -1.28 -7.14
CA SER A 35 11.71 -2.62 -6.53
C SER A 35 12.60 -2.70 -5.27
N GLU A 36 13.64 -1.86 -5.19
CA GLU A 36 14.56 -1.83 -4.05
C GLU A 36 13.96 -1.07 -2.86
N GLU A 37 13.41 0.12 -3.12
CA GLU A 37 12.67 0.94 -2.15
C GLU A 37 11.51 0.14 -1.55
N TYR A 38 10.70 -0.47 -2.42
CA TYR A 38 9.54 -1.24 -2.00
C TYR A 38 9.94 -2.38 -1.05
N ARG A 39 10.98 -3.13 -1.42
CA ARG A 39 11.48 -4.24 -0.59
C ARG A 39 12.02 -3.74 0.75
N ALA A 40 12.76 -2.63 0.77
CA ALA A 40 13.30 -2.04 1.98
C ALA A 40 12.19 -1.58 2.94
N TRP A 41 11.18 -0.89 2.42
CA TRP A 41 10.06 -0.40 3.20
C TRP A 41 9.14 -1.51 3.71
N VAL A 42 8.84 -2.52 2.89
CA VAL A 42 8.08 -3.70 3.34
C VAL A 42 8.86 -4.44 4.43
N TYR A 43 10.18 -4.60 4.26
CA TYR A 43 11.03 -5.21 5.28
C TYR A 43 10.99 -4.42 6.60
N ALA A 44 11.12 -3.09 6.56
CA ALA A 44 11.03 -2.24 7.74
C ALA A 44 9.67 -2.37 8.43
N CYS A 45 8.56 -2.31 7.67
CA CYS A 45 7.21 -2.49 8.21
C CYS A 45 7.03 -3.85 8.92
N GLN A 46 7.58 -4.92 8.34
CA GLN A 46 7.48 -6.26 8.94
C GLN A 46 8.30 -6.42 10.22
N HIS A 47 9.52 -5.87 10.25
CA HIS A 47 10.51 -6.16 11.30
C HIS A 47 10.55 -5.12 12.41
N GLN A 48 10.33 -3.84 12.09
CA GLN A 48 10.35 -2.75 13.07
C GLN A 48 8.98 -2.51 13.72
N ASN A 49 7.96 -3.29 13.34
CA ASN A 49 6.59 -3.19 13.85
C ASN A 49 6.05 -1.75 13.77
N LEU A 50 6.39 -1.06 12.68
CA LEU A 50 5.93 0.31 12.43
C LEU A 50 4.41 0.33 12.46
N CYS A 51 3.85 1.14 13.33
CA CYS A 51 2.42 1.45 13.31
C CYS A 51 2.12 2.36 12.11
N MET A 52 0.84 2.50 11.76
CA MET A 52 0.41 3.43 10.71
C MET A 52 0.88 4.86 10.98
N ASP A 53 0.90 5.27 12.25
CA ASP A 53 1.39 6.59 12.66
C ASP A 53 2.91 6.74 12.44
N ASP A 54 3.69 5.72 12.78
CA ASP A 54 5.15 5.72 12.56
C ASP A 54 5.49 5.78 11.07
N LEU A 55 4.72 5.05 10.25
CA LEU A 55 4.82 5.09 8.79
C LEU A 55 4.50 6.50 8.28
N ALA A 56 3.33 7.06 8.62
CA ALA A 56 2.94 8.40 8.19
C ALA A 56 3.97 9.46 8.62
N GLN A 57 4.54 9.33 9.83
CA GLN A 57 5.58 10.22 10.33
C GLN A 57 6.88 10.09 9.52
N ASN A 58 7.30 8.88 9.18
CA ASN A 58 8.50 8.64 8.38
C ASN A 58 8.37 9.19 6.96
N PHE A 59 7.21 9.00 6.32
CA PHE A 59 6.96 9.55 4.98
C PHE A 59 6.86 11.08 5.01
N SER A 60 6.06 11.64 5.92
CA SER A 60 5.87 13.10 6.02
C SER A 60 7.13 13.87 6.40
N SER A 61 8.03 13.27 7.19
CA SER A 61 9.30 13.89 7.58
C SER A 61 10.41 13.75 6.55
N SER A 62 10.22 12.91 5.51
CA SER A 62 11.23 12.70 4.48
C SER A 62 11.46 13.96 3.63
N GLN A 63 12.70 14.17 3.20
CA GLN A 63 13.04 15.30 2.32
C GLN A 63 12.26 15.25 1.00
N GLU A 64 12.03 14.04 0.49
CA GLU A 64 11.26 13.82 -0.72
C GLU A 64 9.83 14.36 -0.59
N HIS A 65 9.17 14.16 0.56
CA HIS A 65 7.84 14.71 0.79
C HIS A 65 7.86 16.25 0.87
N GLN A 66 8.88 16.82 1.52
CA GLN A 66 9.03 18.27 1.60
C GLN A 66 9.22 18.91 0.22
N ASP A 67 9.98 18.25 -0.66
CA ASP A 67 10.19 18.70 -2.03
C ASP A 67 8.89 18.64 -2.87
N VAL A 68 8.00 17.68 -2.59
CA VAL A 68 6.65 17.63 -3.19
C VAL A 68 5.81 18.82 -2.71
N LEU A 69 5.78 19.11 -1.40
CA LEU A 69 5.03 20.24 -0.84
C LEU A 69 5.51 21.61 -1.36
N LEU A 70 6.80 21.75 -1.67
CA LEU A 70 7.34 22.96 -2.29
C LEU A 70 6.87 23.15 -3.74
N ARG A 71 6.51 22.06 -4.42
CA ARG A 71 6.02 22.07 -5.81
C ARG A 71 4.50 22.23 -5.90
N ASP A 72 3.78 21.80 -4.88
CA ASP A 72 2.32 21.90 -4.76
C ASP A 72 1.89 22.57 -3.43
N PRO A 73 2.12 23.89 -3.26
CA PRO A 73 1.84 24.57 -2.00
C PRO A 73 0.35 24.76 -1.69
N ASP A 74 -0.53 24.61 -2.68
CA ASP A 74 -1.99 24.71 -2.49
C ASP A 74 -2.66 23.33 -2.22
N GLY A 75 -1.90 22.23 -2.35
CA GLY A 75 -2.37 20.87 -2.09
C GLY A 75 -3.40 20.39 -3.11
N SER A 76 -3.39 20.93 -4.33
CA SER A 76 -4.25 20.48 -5.43
C SER A 76 -4.12 18.97 -5.69
N GLN A 77 -2.89 18.44 -5.66
CA GLN A 77 -2.59 17.02 -5.85
C GLN A 77 -3.21 16.13 -4.76
N TYR A 78 -3.23 16.61 -3.51
CA TYR A 78 -3.86 15.87 -2.41
C TYR A 78 -5.35 15.64 -2.65
N ASN A 79 -6.05 16.63 -3.21
CA ASN A 79 -7.48 16.52 -3.48
C ASN A 79 -7.76 15.48 -4.59
N ASP A 80 -6.94 15.44 -5.63
CA ASP A 80 -7.05 14.47 -6.72
C ASP A 80 -6.81 13.04 -6.21
N ILE A 81 -5.74 12.81 -5.46
CA ILE A 81 -5.43 11.50 -4.85
C ILE A 81 -6.54 11.11 -3.86
N LYS A 82 -7.04 12.06 -3.07
CA LYS A 82 -8.15 11.82 -2.14
C LYS A 82 -9.41 11.38 -2.86
N GLU A 83 -9.75 12.00 -3.99
CA GLU A 83 -10.92 11.63 -4.78
C GLU A 83 -10.75 10.24 -5.40
N GLU A 84 -9.58 9.91 -5.94
CA GLU A 84 -9.26 8.58 -6.46
C GLU A 84 -9.36 7.49 -5.38
N LEU A 85 -8.74 7.71 -4.21
CA LEU A 85 -8.82 6.78 -3.09
C LEU A 85 -10.24 6.64 -2.55
N THR A 86 -10.99 7.74 -2.47
CA THR A 86 -12.40 7.71 -2.07
C THR A 86 -13.24 6.91 -3.07
N ALA A 87 -12.96 7.02 -4.38
CA ALA A 87 -13.60 6.23 -5.40
C ALA A 87 -13.25 4.74 -5.29
N LYS A 88 -11.98 4.39 -5.06
CA LYS A 88 -11.53 3.01 -4.81
C LYS A 88 -12.23 2.40 -3.59
N VAL A 89 -12.21 3.10 -2.46
CA VAL A 89 -12.88 2.67 -1.23
C VAL A 89 -14.39 2.53 -1.44
N THR A 90 -15.03 3.48 -2.12
CA THR A 90 -16.48 3.42 -2.42
C THR A 90 -16.83 2.27 -3.36
N PHE A 91 -15.93 1.93 -4.28
CA PHE A 91 -16.08 0.79 -5.17
C PHE A 91 -15.95 -0.54 -4.41
N ASP A 92 -14.98 -0.65 -3.51
CA ASP A 92 -14.87 -1.78 -2.57
C ASP A 92 -16.15 -1.91 -1.72
N PHE A 93 -16.70 -0.81 -1.21
CA PHE A 93 -17.94 -0.83 -0.43
C PHE A 93 -19.17 -1.25 -1.23
N ARG A 94 -19.29 -0.84 -2.50
CA ARG A 94 -20.38 -1.28 -3.39
C ARG A 94 -20.26 -2.76 -3.78
N GLY A 95 -19.11 -3.40 -3.57
CA GLY A 95 -18.89 -4.83 -3.76
C GLY A 95 -19.15 -5.70 -2.52
N LEU A 96 -19.53 -5.12 -1.37
CA LEU A 96 -19.63 -5.82 -0.08
C LEU A 96 -21.03 -6.39 0.26
N GLU A 97 -22.03 -6.31 -0.64
CA GLU A 97 -23.32 -6.95 -0.36
C GLU A 97 -23.27 -8.48 -0.47
N ASP A 98 -22.29 -9.06 -1.17
CA ASP A 98 -22.03 -10.50 -1.14
C ASP A 98 -20.55 -10.80 -1.46
N THR A 99 -19.83 -11.38 -0.51
CA THR A 99 -18.50 -12.04 -0.64
C THR A 99 -17.27 -11.22 -0.20
N VAL A 100 -16.32 -11.91 0.45
CA VAL A 100 -15.06 -11.44 1.02
C VAL A 100 -14.15 -10.85 -0.08
N VAL A 101 -14.12 -9.52 -0.21
CA VAL A 101 -13.26 -8.79 -1.17
C VAL A 101 -11.93 -8.40 -0.52
N ILE A 102 -11.08 -9.39 -0.31
CA ILE A 102 -9.64 -9.19 -0.48
C ILE A 102 -9.42 -9.55 -1.94
N PHE A 103 -8.69 -8.74 -2.73
CA PHE A 103 -8.34 -8.95 -4.16
C PHE A 103 -9.13 -8.13 -5.20
N TRP A 104 -9.02 -6.79 -5.24
CA TRP A 104 -9.31 -6.08 -6.50
C TRP A 104 -8.09 -5.83 -7.41
N GLU A 105 -6.84 -5.76 -6.93
CA GLU A 105 -5.69 -5.52 -7.85
C GLU A 105 -4.79 -6.74 -8.15
N MET A 106 -4.99 -7.88 -7.48
CA MET A 106 -4.17 -9.08 -7.74
C MET A 106 -4.56 -9.85 -9.01
N THR A 107 -5.76 -9.63 -9.56
CA THR A 107 -6.21 -10.31 -10.78
C THR A 107 -5.80 -9.55 -12.06
N LEU A 108 -5.49 -8.26 -11.97
CA LEU A 108 -5.07 -7.44 -13.11
C LEU A 108 -3.54 -7.31 -13.28
N MET A 109 -2.75 -7.43 -12.21
CA MET A 109 -1.28 -7.46 -12.33
C MET A 109 -0.68 -8.88 -12.47
N GLY A 110 -1.48 -9.94 -12.31
CA GLY A 110 -1.02 -11.34 -12.29
C GLY A 110 -1.03 -12.09 -13.63
N PHE A 111 -1.55 -11.52 -14.72
CA PHE A 111 -1.72 -12.24 -15.99
C PHE A 111 -0.46 -12.36 -16.87
N ILE A 112 0.74 -12.05 -16.36
CA ILE A 112 2.04 -12.29 -17.03
C ILE A 112 2.98 -13.17 -16.17
N VAL A 113 2.44 -14.06 -15.33
CA VAL A 113 3.18 -15.28 -14.95
C VAL A 113 2.39 -16.47 -15.49
N LYS A 114 2.50 -16.61 -16.82
CA LYS A 114 2.36 -17.88 -17.57
C LYS A 114 2.85 -19.01 -16.65
N LEU A 115 2.03 -19.98 -16.26
CA LEU A 115 1.77 -21.16 -17.10
C LEU A 115 3.00 -21.54 -17.93
N THR A 116 4.08 -21.95 -17.26
CA THR A 116 5.01 -22.94 -17.82
C THR A 116 5.18 -24.04 -16.79
N PRO A 117 4.56 -25.22 -17.01
CA PRO A 117 4.98 -26.44 -16.35
C PRO A 117 6.27 -26.91 -17.02
N ASP A 118 7.32 -27.15 -16.22
CA ASP A 118 8.33 -28.20 -16.40
C ASP A 118 9.04 -28.42 -15.06
#